data_AF-A0A966PZ72-F1
#
_entry.id   AF-A0A966PZ72-F1
#
_cell.length_a   1.000
_cell.length_b   1.000
_cell.length_c   1.000
_cell.angle_alpha   90.00
_cell.angle_beta   90.00
_cell.angle_gamma   90.00
#
_symmetry.space_group_name_H-M   'P 1'
#
loop_
_entity.id
_entity.type
_entity.pdbx_description
1 polymer ?
#
loop_
_entity_poly.entity_id
_entity_poly.type
_entity_poly.pdbx_seq_one_letter_code
_entity_poly.pdbx_strand_id
1 'polypeptide(L)'
;MNERIKELYEQAHIEHRQEYSSPTMKTVSVTRQFDPELFAELIIKECSKVIVNGGYRNPAFGEKHTLTPPEIDTMIKEHFGVE
;
A
#
# COMPACT_ATOMS: atom_id res chain seq x y z
N MET A 1 7.68 -8.32 8.67
CA MET A 1 7.04 -7.37 7.73
C MET A 1 7.57 -7.69 6.35
N ASN A 2 6.72 -8.18 5.44
CA ASN A 2 7.11 -8.43 4.05
C ASN A 2 7.62 -7.13 3.40
N GLU A 3 8.57 -7.25 2.47
CA GLU A 3 9.09 -6.14 1.66
C GLU A 3 7.97 -5.27 1.08
N ARG A 4 6.85 -5.85 0.65
CA ARG A 4 5.73 -5.05 0.13
C ARG A 4 5.10 -4.15 1.19
N ILE A 5 4.91 -4.64 2.41
CA ILE A 5 4.39 -3.84 3.52
C ILE A 5 5.40 -2.75 3.91
N LYS A 6 6.71 -3.05 3.84
CA LYS A 6 7.78 -2.06 4.06
C LYS A 6 7.72 -0.93 3.01
N GLU A 7 7.56 -1.27 1.74
CA GLU A 7 7.44 -0.27 0.67
C GLU A 7 6.22 0.64 0.85
N LEU A 8 5.07 0.08 1.25
CA LEU A 8 3.87 0.88 1.53
C LEU A 8 4.05 1.75 2.78
N TYR A 9 4.76 1.24 3.78
CA TYR A 9 5.12 1.98 4.99
C TYR A 9 6.02 3.17 4.68
N GLU A 10 7.04 2.99 3.83
CA GLU A 10 7.91 4.09 3.38
C GLU A 10 7.14 5.13 2.55
N GLN A 11 6.21 4.69 1.69
CA GLN A 11 5.35 5.60 0.92
C GLN A 11 4.40 6.43 1.80
N ALA A 12 4.04 5.92 2.98
CA ALA A 12 3.22 6.63 3.95
C ALA A 12 4.00 7.68 4.75
N HIS A 13 5.30 7.86 4.51
CA HIS A 13 6.07 8.95 5.11
C HIS A 13 5.97 10.20 4.25
N ILE A 14 5.37 11.24 4.82
CA ILE A 14 5.30 12.56 4.20
C ILE A 14 6.52 13.36 4.63
N GLU A 15 7.24 13.91 3.66
CA GLU A 15 8.38 14.79 3.90
C GLU A 15 7.89 16.24 4.04
N HIS A 16 7.99 16.78 5.25
CA HIS A 16 7.77 18.20 5.50
C HIS A 16 9.11 18.92 5.45
N ARG A 17 9.28 19.73 4.40
CA ARG A 17 10.43 20.62 4.22
C ARG A 17 10.07 22.01 4.74
N GLN A 18 10.78 22.46 5.77
CA GLN A 18 10.71 23.84 6.26
C GLN A 18 12.02 24.54 5.98
N GLU A 19 11.93 25.70 5.34
CA GLU A 19 13.07 26.56 5.05
C GLU A 19 13.06 27.76 5.99
N TYR A 20 14.14 27.92 6.74
CA TYR A 20 14.36 29.08 7.59
C TYR A 20 15.38 29.98 6.89
N SER A 21 14.99 31.22 6.62
CA SER A 21 15.88 32.23 6.05
C SER A 21 16.11 33.31 7.10
N SER A 22 17.35 33.44 7.56
CA SER A 22 17.83 34.58 8.33
C SER A 22 18.76 35.44 7.46
N PRO A 23 19.07 36.69 7.87
CA PRO A 23 19.93 37.59 7.09
C PRO A 23 21.34 37.03 6.84
N THR A 24 21.80 36.06 7.65
CA THR A 24 23.15 35.50 7.61
C THR A 24 23.19 34.00 7.31
N MET A 25 22.07 33.26 7.36
CA MET A 25 22.03 31.82 7.10
C MET A 25 20.71 31.38 6.46
N LYS A 26 20.77 30.37 5.60
CA LYS A 26 19.62 29.56 5.19
C LYS A 26 19.78 28.16 5.77
N THR A 27 18.79 27.70 6.52
CA THR A 27 18.74 26.32 7.02
C THR A 27 17.49 25.63 6.51
N VAL A 28 17.64 24.37 6.11
CA VAL A 28 16.53 23.52 5.66
C VAL A 28 16.38 22.42 6.69
N SER A 29 15.21 22.33 7.32
CA SER A 29 14.85 21.17 8.15
C SER A 29 13.90 20.29 7.35
N VAL A 30 14.24 19.00 7.24
CA VAL A 30 13.37 17.99 6.67
C VAL A 30 12.91 17.10 7.82
N THR A 31 11.60 17.00 7.99
CA THR A 31 10.98 16.07 8.95
C THR A 31 10.19 15.04 8.19
N ARG A 32 10.33 13.76 8.56
CA ARG A 32 9.52 12.66 8.03
C ARG A 32 8.45 12.34 9.05
N GLN A 33 7.20 12.49 8.64
CA GLN A 33 6.05 12.14 9.48
C GLN A 33 5.32 10.96 8.83
N PHE A 34 5.08 9.92 9.63
CA PHE A 34 4.25 8.80 9.20
C PHE A 34 2.77 9.21 9.23
N ASP A 35 2.09 9.00 8.10
CA ASP A 35 0.65 9.19 7.97
C ASP A 35 -0.08 7.83 8.03
N PRO A 36 -0.76 7.52 9.14
CA PRO A 36 -1.46 6.24 9.29
C PRO A 36 -2.67 6.10 8.36
N GLU A 37 -3.31 7.20 7.97
CA GLU A 37 -4.48 7.17 7.07
C GLU A 37 -4.03 6.85 5.64
N LEU A 38 -2.95 7.49 5.19
CA LEU A 38 -2.33 7.18 3.90
C LEU A 38 -1.83 5.73 3.85
N PHE A 39 -1.22 5.24 4.94
CA PHE A 39 -0.80 3.85 5.01
C PHE A 39 -1.97 2.87 4.88
N ALA A 40 -3.08 3.14 5.57
CA ALA A 40 -4.29 2.32 5.46
C ALA A 40 -4.88 2.33 4.04
N GLU A 41 -4.94 3.50 3.39
CA GLU A 41 -5.38 3.62 2.00
C GLU A 41 -4.49 2.79 1.06
N LEU A 42 -3.17 2.90 1.22
CA LEU A 42 -2.19 2.16 0.42
C LEU A 42 -2.36 0.64 0.56
N ILE A 43 -2.62 0.15 1.78
CA ILE A 43 -2.91 -1.27 2.02
C ILE A 43 -4.19 -1.71 1.29
N ILE A 44 -5.29 -0.96 1.45
CA ILE A 44 -6.57 -1.29 0.79
C ILE A 44 -6.42 -1.30 -0.73
N LYS A 45 -5.74 -0.29 -1.28
CA LYS A 45 -5.47 -0.17 -2.71
C LYS A 45 -4.63 -1.34 -3.22
N GLU A 46 -3.64 -1.77 -2.44
CA GLU A 46 -2.83 -2.92 -2.80
C GLU A 46 -3.64 -4.23 -2.77
N CYS A 47 -4.45 -4.47 -1.74
CA CYS A 47 -5.39 -5.60 -1.69
C CYS A 47 -6.31 -5.61 -2.92
N SER A 48 -6.81 -4.45 -3.35
CA SER A 48 -7.73 -4.36 -4.50
C SER A 48 -7.10 -4.81 -5.83
N LYS A 49 -5.77 -4.74 -5.97
CA LYS A 49 -5.07 -5.23 -7.18
C LYS A 49 -5.03 -6.75 -7.25
N VAL A 50 -4.99 -7.41 -6.09
CA VAL A 50 -4.98 -8.87 -5.96
C VAL A 50 -6.34 -9.45 -6.30
N ILE A 51 -7.41 -8.73 -5.92
CA ILE A 51 -8.80 -9.08 -6.24
C ILE A 51 -9.08 -8.74 -7.71
N VAL A 52 -8.55 -9.55 -8.62
CA VAL A 52 -8.73 -9.37 -10.07
C VAL A 52 -10.18 -9.61 -10.52
N ASN A 53 -10.59 -8.91 -11.57
CA ASN A 53 -11.90 -9.03 -12.23
C ASN A 53 -13.14 -8.83 -11.35
N GLY A 54 -13.02 -8.21 -10.17
CA GLY A 54 -14.15 -8.04 -9.24
C GLY A 54 -14.45 -9.28 -8.40
N GLY A 55 -13.45 -10.14 -8.16
CA GLY A 55 -13.62 -11.37 -7.39
C GLY A 55 -14.02 -12.55 -8.27
N TYR A 56 -13.60 -12.58 -9.53
CA TYR A 56 -13.89 -13.69 -10.44
C TYR A 56 -12.61 -14.28 -11.02
N ARG A 57 -12.50 -15.61 -10.99
CA ARG A 57 -11.50 -16.33 -11.76
C ARG A 57 -12.08 -16.58 -13.16
N ASN A 58 -11.42 -16.04 -14.18
CA ASN A 58 -11.82 -16.23 -15.56
C ASN A 58 -10.89 -17.25 -16.21
N PRO A 59 -11.25 -18.53 -16.32
CA PRO A 59 -10.48 -19.45 -17.14
C PRO A 59 -10.60 -19.02 -18.61
N ALA A 60 -9.51 -19.17 -19.37
CA ALA A 60 -9.42 -18.71 -20.77
C ALA A 60 -10.54 -19.22 -21.71
N PHE A 61 -11.31 -20.23 -21.30
CA PHE A 61 -12.39 -20.85 -22.08
C PHE A 61 -13.57 -21.39 -21.22
N GLY A 62 -13.89 -20.82 -20.05
CA GLY A 62 -14.92 -21.40 -19.16
C GLY A 62 -15.82 -20.40 -18.40
N GLU A 63 -16.72 -20.93 -17.57
CA GLU A 63 -17.64 -20.14 -16.74
C GLU A 63 -16.88 -19.30 -15.72
N LYS A 64 -17.38 -18.09 -15.46
CA LYS A 64 -16.84 -17.20 -14.42
C LYS A 64 -17.10 -17.81 -13.05
N HIS A 65 -16.05 -18.24 -12.36
CA HIS A 65 -16.16 -18.68 -10.99
C HIS A 65 -15.96 -17.48 -10.06
N THR A 66 -16.99 -17.19 -9.24
CA THR A 66 -16.88 -16.20 -8.17
C THR A 66 -15.93 -16.74 -7.10
N LEU A 67 -14.94 -15.96 -6.72
CA LEU A 67 -14.06 -16.25 -5.60
C LEU A 67 -14.83 -16.12 -4.30
N THR A 68 -14.72 -17.13 -3.47
CA THR A 68 -15.24 -17.12 -2.11
C THR A 68 -14.38 -16.23 -1.20
N PRO A 69 -14.92 -15.70 -0.09
CA PRO A 69 -14.12 -14.90 0.85
C PRO A 69 -12.84 -15.60 1.36
N PRO A 70 -12.81 -16.91 1.66
CA PRO A 70 -11.58 -17.61 2.04
C PRO A 70 -10.51 -17.66 0.93
N GLU A 71 -10.92 -17.77 -0.33
CA GLU A 71 -9.98 -17.74 -1.46
C GLU A 71 -9.37 -16.35 -1.61
N ILE A 72 -10.17 -15.29 -1.43
CA ILE A 72 -9.68 -13.91 -1.45
C ILE A 72 -8.70 -13.67 -0.30
N ASP A 73 -9.02 -14.13 0.91
CA ASP A 73 -8.12 -14.05 2.07
C ASP A 73 -6.77 -14.73 1.77
N THR A 74 -6.81 -15.94 1.22
CA THR A 74 -5.60 -16.69 0.82
C THR A 74 -4.78 -15.92 -0.20
N MET A 75 -5.41 -15.36 -1.24
CA MET A 75 -4.71 -14.58 -2.26
C MET A 75 -4.04 -13.32 -1.68
N ILE A 76 -4.72 -12.62 -0.77
CA ILE A 76 -4.16 -11.44 -0.10
C ILE A 76 -2.98 -11.85 0.78
N LYS A 77 -3.13 -12.92 1.57
CA LYS A 77 -2.08 -13.48 2.43
C LYS A 77 -0.84 -13.91 1.65
N GLU A 78 -1.03 -14.59 0.52
CA GLU A 78 0.06 -14.97 -0.39
C GLU A 78 0.75 -13.72 -0.99
N HIS A 79 -0.01 -12.72 -1.44
CA HIS A 79 0.54 -11.47 -1.98
C HIS A 79 1.39 -10.71 -0.95
N PHE A 80 0.94 -10.67 0.30
CA PHE A 80 1.66 -10.03 1.39
C PHE A 80 2.61 -10.96 2.14
N GLY A 81 2.69 -12.25 1.80
CA GLY A 81 3.49 -13.24 2.52
C GLY A 81 3.23 -13.26 4.04
N VAL A 82 1.96 -13.25 4.44
CA VAL A 82 1.50 -13.27 5.84
C VAL A 82 0.57 -14.47 6.08
N GLU A 83 0.45 -14.93 7.33
CA GLU A 83 -0.43 -16.05 7.74
C GLU A 83 -1.81 -15.59 8.22
#